data_AF-A0A0F8X360-F1
#
_entry.id   AF-A0A0F8X360-F1
#
_cell.length_a   1.000
_cell.length_b   1.000
_cell.length_c   1.000
_cell.angle_alpha   90.00
_cell.angle_beta   90.00
_cell.angle_gamma   90.00
#
_symmetry.space_group_name_H-M   'P 1'
#
loop_
_entity.id
_entity.type
_entity.pdbx_description
1 polymer ?
#
loop_
_entity_poly.entity_id
_entity_poly.type
_entity_poly.pdbx_seq_one_letter_code
_entity_poly.pdbx_strand_id
1 'polypeptide(L)'
;MAETYDVYFGTPGNLVQIVEGQAGLSIEVPTVLEYNVEYNWRVDSINESGTTTGDVWAFTAIVYNPPLPSGITLDGDGNPTGTPTGLNN
;
A
#
# COMPACT_ATOMS: atom_id res chain seq x y z
N MET A 1 -17.72 -22.20 9.27
CA MET A 1 -16.47 -21.66 8.68
C MET A 1 -16.88 -20.74 7.55
N ALA A 2 -16.06 -19.77 7.16
CA ALA A 2 -16.38 -18.93 6.00
C ALA A 2 -16.26 -19.76 4.71
N GLU A 3 -17.14 -19.49 3.76
CA GLU A 3 -17.16 -20.11 2.42
C GLU A 3 -16.51 -19.17 1.40
N THR A 4 -16.72 -17.87 1.57
CA THR A 4 -16.13 -16.81 0.75
C THR A 4 -15.81 -15.58 1.58
N TYR A 5 -15.06 -14.66 0.99
CA TYR A 5 -14.60 -13.43 1.62
C TYR A 5 -14.83 -12.21 0.72
N ASP A 6 -15.38 -11.14 1.29
CA ASP A 6 -15.40 -9.83 0.67
C ASP A 6 -14.23 -9.01 1.18
N VAL A 7 -13.46 -8.42 0.27
CA VAL A 7 -12.25 -7.66 0.62
C VAL A 7 -12.46 -6.20 0.30
N TYR A 8 -12.17 -5.36 1.30
CA TYR A 8 -12.25 -3.92 1.23
C TYR A 8 -10.86 -3.33 1.37
N PHE A 9 -10.57 -2.30 0.58
CA PHE A 9 -9.28 -1.61 0.56
C PHE A 9 -9.48 -0.13 0.24
N GLY A 10 -8.65 0.73 0.82
CA GLY A 10 -8.66 2.16 0.50
C GLY A 10 -7.85 2.99 1.48
N THR A 11 -8.07 4.31 1.47
CA THR A 11 -7.44 5.21 2.44
C THR A 11 -8.20 5.21 3.78
N PRO A 12 -7.60 5.73 4.87
CA PRO A 12 -8.29 5.86 6.15
C PRO A 12 -9.64 6.55 6.03
N GLY A 13 -10.69 5.86 6.49
CA GLY A 13 -12.08 6.35 6.42
C GLY A 13 -12.78 6.16 5.07
N ASN A 14 -12.11 5.63 4.04
CA ASN A 14 -12.67 5.42 2.71
C ASN A 14 -12.34 4.01 2.18
N LEU A 15 -12.91 2.99 2.82
CA LEU A 15 -12.81 1.60 2.36
C LEU A 15 -13.81 1.33 1.23
N VAL A 16 -13.31 0.81 0.11
CA VAL A 16 -14.12 0.38 -1.03
C VAL A 16 -13.98 -1.13 -1.20
N GLN A 17 -15.06 -1.81 -1.57
CA GLN A 17 -15.00 -3.22 -1.90
C GLN A 17 -14.20 -3.42 -3.19
N ILE A 18 -13.10 -4.16 -3.11
CA ILE A 18 -12.24 -4.46 -4.26
C ILE A 18 -12.41 -5.90 -4.75
N VAL A 19 -12.94 -6.80 -3.91
CA VAL A 19 -13.26 -8.17 -4.26
C VAL A 19 -14.56 -8.60 -3.59
N GLU A 20 -15.40 -9.31 -4.34
CA GLU A 20 -16.63 -9.95 -3.86
C GLU A 20 -16.48 -11.47 -3.97
N GLY A 21 -16.84 -12.19 -2.90
CA GLY A 21 -16.94 -13.64 -2.93
C GLY A 21 -15.63 -14.40 -3.16
N GLN A 22 -14.50 -13.89 -2.68
CA GLN A 22 -13.19 -14.55 -2.83
C GLN A 22 -13.17 -15.90 -2.11
N ALA A 23 -12.87 -16.99 -2.81
CA ALA A 23 -12.69 -18.32 -2.22
C ALA A 23 -11.22 -18.59 -1.83
N GLY A 24 -10.27 -17.89 -2.47
CA GLY A 24 -8.84 -17.99 -2.17
C GLY A 24 -8.43 -17.26 -0.89
N LEU A 25 -7.16 -17.45 -0.49
CA LEU A 25 -6.57 -16.77 0.68
C LEU A 25 -5.62 -15.62 0.30
N SER A 26 -5.58 -15.27 -0.98
CA SER A 26 -4.73 -14.22 -1.53
C SER A 26 -5.52 -13.37 -2.52
N ILE A 27 -5.26 -12.06 -2.54
CA ILE A 27 -5.85 -11.11 -3.49
C ILE A 27 -4.77 -10.18 -4.02
N GLU A 28 -4.98 -9.66 -5.22
CA GLU A 28 -4.18 -8.58 -5.78
C GLU A 28 -4.96 -7.27 -5.65
N VAL A 29 -4.29 -6.21 -5.21
CA VAL A 29 -4.88 -4.88 -5.16
C VAL A 29 -4.87 -4.32 -6.59
N PRO A 30 -6.00 -3.83 -7.14
CA PRO A 30 -6.11 -3.45 -8.54
C PRO A 30 -5.42 -2.13 -8.90
N THR A 31 -4.72 -1.49 -7.95
CA THR A 31 -4.14 -0.16 -8.10
C THR A 31 -2.69 -0.12 -7.61
N VAL A 32 -1.87 0.69 -8.27
CA VAL A 32 -0.55 1.06 -7.74
C VAL A 32 -0.72 1.92 -6.49
N LEU A 33 0.04 1.62 -5.45
CA LEU A 33 0.03 2.38 -4.21
C LEU A 33 0.95 3.59 -4.33
N GLU A 34 0.47 4.73 -3.85
CA GLU A 34 1.28 5.94 -3.71
C GLU A 34 2.28 5.76 -2.56
N TYR A 35 3.48 6.30 -2.75
CA TYR A 35 4.54 6.22 -1.75
C TYR A 35 4.20 7.05 -0.50
N ASN A 36 4.60 6.54 0.66
CA ASN A 36 4.37 7.21 1.95
C ASN A 36 2.89 7.52 2.24
N VAL A 37 1.98 6.70 1.72
CA VAL A 37 0.54 6.79 1.98
C VAL A 37 0.10 5.63 2.88
N GLU A 38 -0.72 5.94 3.88
CA GLU A 38 -1.40 4.95 4.71
C GLU A 38 -2.62 4.40 3.98
N TYR A 39 -2.75 3.07 4.00
CA TYR A 39 -3.87 2.34 3.44
C TYR A 39 -4.48 1.44 4.50
N ASN A 40 -5.81 1.34 4.46
CA ASN A 40 -6.59 0.46 5.29
C ASN A 40 -7.18 -0.68 4.46
N TRP A 41 -7.39 -1.82 5.10
CA TRP A 41 -8.07 -2.95 4.50
C TRP A 41 -8.87 -3.72 5.55
N ARG A 42 -9.89 -4.44 5.07
CA ARG A 42 -10.79 -5.25 5.88
C ARG A 42 -11.20 -6.48 5.08
N VAL A 43 -11.42 -7.59 5.76
CA VAL A 43 -11.94 -8.82 5.15
C VAL A 43 -13.19 -9.25 5.90
N ASP A 44 -14.31 -9.32 5.19
CA ASP A 44 -15.59 -9.79 5.71
C ASP A 44 -15.78 -11.25 5.30
N SER A 45 -16.11 -12.10 6.28
CA SER A 45 -16.29 -13.54 6.08
C SER A 45 -17.75 -13.87 5.83
N ILE A 46 -18.06 -14.63 4.79
CA ILE A 46 -19.44 -14.97 4.38
C ILE A 46 -19.66 -16.48 4.49
N ASN A 47 -20.82 -16.88 5.03
CA ASN A 47 -21.32 -18.25 5.03
C ASN A 47 -22.86 -18.27 5.01
N GLU A 48 -23.47 -19.46 5.04
CA GLU A 48 -24.93 -19.63 5.08
C GLU A 48 -25.65 -18.86 6.21
N SER A 49 -24.95 -18.56 7.32
CA SER A 49 -25.50 -17.80 8.44
C SER A 49 -25.42 -16.27 8.24
N GLY A 50 -24.73 -15.81 7.19
CA GLY A 50 -24.58 -14.41 6.82
C GLY A 50 -23.13 -13.94 6.80
N THR A 51 -22.96 -12.62 6.95
CA THR A 51 -21.66 -11.93 6.87
C THR A 51 -21.16 -11.55 8.26
N THR A 52 -19.91 -11.90 8.56
CA THR A 52 -19.17 -11.44 9.73
C THR A 52 -18.14 -10.41 9.28
N THR A 53 -18.35 -9.15 9.68
CA THR A 53 -17.42 -8.05 9.40
C THR A 53 -16.10 -8.22 10.15
N GLY A 54 -14.98 -8.05 9.44
CA GLY A 54 -13.65 -8.14 10.03
C GLY A 54 -13.18 -6.84 10.67
N ASP A 55 -12.04 -6.91 11.35
CA ASP A 55 -11.34 -5.73 11.86
C ASP A 55 -10.72 -4.92 10.70
N VAL A 56 -10.59 -3.62 10.90
CA VAL A 56 -9.87 -2.74 9.97
C VAL A 56 -8.40 -2.75 10.32
N TRP A 57 -7.57 -3.17 9.37
CA TRP A 57 -6.11 -3.15 9.48
C TRP A 57 -5.53 -2.00 8.66
N ALA A 58 -4.32 -1.56 9.02
CA ALA A 58 -3.62 -0.47 8.36
C ALA A 58 -2.16 -0.83 8.07
N PHE A 59 -1.62 -0.28 6.98
CA PHE A 59 -0.20 -0.25 6.69
C PHE A 59 0.17 1.03 5.94
N THR A 60 1.45 1.41 5.98
CA THR A 60 1.97 2.54 5.20
C THR A 60 2.84 2.01 4.06
N ALA A 61 2.58 2.46 2.84
CA ALA A 61 3.42 2.16 1.70
C ALA A 61 4.82 2.75 1.90
N ILE A 62 5.82 2.13 1.27
CA ILE A 62 7.22 2.57 1.38
C ILE A 62 7.38 4.05 1.00
N VAL A 63 8.38 4.71 1.58
CA VAL A 63 8.78 6.06 1.15
C VAL A 63 9.57 5.96 -0.14
N TYR A 64 9.24 6.78 -1.15
CA TYR A 64 10.07 6.91 -2.33
C TYR A 64 11.34 7.68 -1.98
N ASN A 65 12.49 7.02 -2.08
CA ASN A 65 13.79 7.69 -1.95
C ASN A 65 14.46 7.71 -3.33
N PRO A 66 14.40 8.84 -4.08
CA PRO A 66 15.06 8.92 -5.38
C PRO A 66 16.57 8.71 -5.22
N PRO A 67 17.22 7.99 -6.15
CA PRO A 67 18.67 7.91 -6.13
C PRO A 67 19.27 9.30 -6.30
N LEU A 68 20.31 9.59 -5.52
CA LEU A 68 21.09 10.81 -5.68
C LEU A 68 21.75 10.83 -7.08
N PRO A 69 21.89 12.00 -7.71
CA PRO A 69 22.71 12.13 -8.91
C PRO A 69 24.13 11.61 -8.67
N SER A 70 24.73 10.98 -9.68
CA SER A 70 26.13 10.54 -9.61
C SER A 70 27.05 11.71 -9.21
N GLY A 71 27.90 11.49 -8.21
CA GLY A 71 28.79 12.52 -7.67
C GLY A 71 28.18 13.38 -6.54
N ILE A 72 26.93 13.13 -6.15
CA ILE A 72 26.29 13.74 -4.99
C ILE A 72 26.22 12.74 -3.83
N THR A 73 26.71 13.16 -2.67
CA THR A 73 26.52 12.48 -1.37
C THR A 73 25.76 13.39 -0.43
N LEU A 74 24.97 12.86 0.52
CA LEU A 74 24.37 13.69 1.58
C LEU A 74 25.30 13.73 2.80
N ASP A 75 25.39 14.88 3.47
CA ASP A 75 25.99 14.97 4.80
C ASP A 75 25.05 14.39 5.89
N GLY A 76 25.49 14.37 7.14
CA GLY A 76 24.70 13.84 8.27
C GLY A 76 23.40 14.62 8.54
N ASP A 77 23.28 15.85 8.02
CA ASP A 77 22.11 16.72 8.14
C ASP A 77 21.24 16.70 6.86
N GLY A 78 21.59 15.87 5.87
CA GLY A 78 20.84 15.68 4.63
C GLY A 78 21.15 16.69 3.52
N ASN A 79 22.19 17.53 3.66
CA ASN A 79 22.57 18.49 2.62
C ASN A 79 23.37 17.80 1.51
N PRO A 80 23.15 18.14 0.23
CA PRO A 80 23.95 17.62 -0.86
C PRO A 80 25.38 18.17 -0.80
N THR A 81 26.34 17.27 -0.87
CA THR A 81 27.78 17.51 -0.96
C THR A 81 28.31 16.89 -2.25
N GLY A 82 29.32 17.51 -2.86
CA GLY A 82 29.87 17.09 -4.16
C GLY A 82 29.33 17.89 -5.34
N THR A 83 29.86 17.63 -6.52
CA THR A 83 29.44 18.25 -7.79
C THR A 83 28.77 17.19 -8.67
N PRO A 84 27.56 17.43 -9.20
CA PRO A 84 26.95 16.47 -10.12
C PRO A 84 27.86 16.25 -11.34
N THR A 85 28.18 15.00 -11.66
CA THR A 85 29.09 14.68 -12.79
C THR A 85 28.35 14.21 -14.04
N GLY A 86 27.02 14.28 -14.07
CA GLY A 86 26.22 13.96 -15.25
C GLY A 86 26.23 15.11 -16.27
N LEU A 87 26.36 14.79 -17.57
CA LEU A 87 26.00 15.76 -18.61
C LEU A 87 24.52 16.10 -18.47
N ASN A 88 24.24 17.38 -18.27
CA ASN A 88 22.96 18.01 -18.53
C ASN A 88 22.59 17.79 -19.99
N ASN A 89 21.72 16.81 -20.26
CA ASN A 89 21.06 16.65 -21.55
C ASN A 89 19.75 17.45 -21.56
#